data_AF-A0A3N5WRW7-F1
#
_entry.id   AF-A0A3N5WRW7-F1
#
_cell.length_a   1.000
_cell.length_b   1.000
_cell.length_c   1.000
_cell.angle_alpha   90.00
_cell.angle_beta   90.00
_cell.angle_gamma   90.00
#
_symmetry.space_group_name_H-M   'P 1'
#
loop_
_entity.id
_entity.type
_entity.pdbx_description
1 polymer ?
#
loop_
_entity_poly.entity_id
_entity_poly.type
_entity_poly.pdbx_seq_one_letter_code
_entity_poly.pdbx_strand_id
1 'polypeptide(L)'
;MLNRNVLYHGQDLPLLQPVPLRAGPLHLLYDQGDLRSIRLGDHEILRRIYVAIRDQNWGTVAPVFSNVDLRVESDRFTIRYAVENRAGEIDFAWQGEIHGEADGAITFQMEGAARSTFWKNRIGFCVLHPALLSGQAALVEHSDGTQEQTRFAVDICAGQPVQPFADLRAVRHEILPGWWAEVQMSGDKFEMEDQRLWTDASFKTFCTPLSLPYPAQIQAGTKIVQSVVLRLLDERPAECQMESEKGVPARARAVNAPEALRLALVEDWKPLPLLGLAAASQEDPLSSREVERLRVLHLHHLRAELFLAEAAYPDRLRHTTAQAAALGIPIELALGVTIDSAEEQLADLQRVLEEVHPRVCSWLAFPACEPYAGGNPSEEIARAAWKIL
;
A
#
# COMPACT_ATOMS: atom_id res chain seq x y z
N MET A 1 32.34 -1.35 12.31
CA MET A 1 31.44 -1.56 11.16
C MET A 1 30.12 -2.08 11.69
N LEU A 2 28.99 -1.57 11.22
CA LEU A 2 27.67 -2.10 11.60
C LEU A 2 27.53 -3.54 11.09
N ASN A 3 26.82 -4.39 11.83
CA ASN A 3 26.49 -5.76 11.40
C ASN A 3 25.76 -5.72 10.05
N ARG A 4 26.00 -6.70 9.17
CA ARG A 4 25.27 -6.83 7.89
C ARG A 4 23.76 -6.82 8.07
N ASN A 5 23.25 -7.43 9.13
CA ASN A 5 21.81 -7.42 9.41
C ASN A 5 21.33 -6.00 9.74
N VAL A 6 22.12 -5.21 10.48
CA VAL A 6 21.82 -3.80 10.73
C VAL A 6 21.89 -2.98 9.44
N LEU A 7 22.89 -3.23 8.59
CA LEU A 7 23.04 -2.52 7.31
C LEU A 7 21.90 -2.82 6.32
N TYR A 8 21.43 -4.07 6.28
CA TYR A 8 20.45 -4.51 5.27
C TYR A 8 19.01 -4.48 5.79
N HIS A 9 18.79 -4.61 7.10
CA HIS A 9 17.47 -4.78 7.71
C HIS A 9 17.22 -3.84 8.90
N GLY A 10 18.18 -2.97 9.23
CA GLY A 10 18.05 -1.98 10.30
C GLY A 10 18.13 -2.55 11.73
N GLN A 11 18.31 -3.86 11.89
CA GLN A 11 18.25 -4.55 13.19
C GLN A 11 19.28 -5.68 13.26
N ASP A 12 19.86 -5.93 14.43
CA ASP A 12 20.76 -7.07 14.65
C ASP A 12 19.98 -8.29 15.17
N LEU A 13 18.97 -8.72 14.40
CA LEU A 13 18.19 -9.91 14.69
C LEU A 13 18.54 -11.03 13.69
N PRO A 14 18.46 -12.31 14.09
CA PRO A 14 18.57 -13.42 13.16
C PRO A 14 17.51 -13.31 12.06
N LEU A 15 17.92 -13.59 10.82
CA LEU A 15 16.98 -13.67 9.71
C LEU A 15 16.14 -14.94 9.84
N LEU A 16 14.83 -14.77 9.78
CA LEU A 16 13.91 -15.89 9.63
C LEU A 16 14.18 -16.57 8.29
N GLN A 17 14.21 -17.90 8.30
CA GLN A 17 14.31 -18.69 7.08
C GLN A 17 12.90 -19.12 6.67
N PRO A 18 12.36 -18.60 5.55
CA PRO A 18 11.05 -19.03 5.08
C PRO A 18 11.05 -20.51 4.72
N VAL A 19 9.95 -21.19 5.02
CA VAL A 19 9.75 -22.61 4.69
C VAL A 19 9.13 -22.71 3.29
N PRO A 20 9.79 -23.33 2.31
CA PRO A 20 9.18 -23.55 1.00
C PRO A 20 8.06 -24.58 1.09
N LEU A 21 6.94 -24.30 0.44
CA LEU A 21 5.75 -25.15 0.40
C LEU A 21 5.28 -25.38 -1.03
N ARG A 22 4.43 -26.39 -1.22
CA ARG A 22 3.73 -26.65 -2.49
C ARG A 22 2.28 -27.05 -2.26
N ALA A 23 1.37 -26.43 -2.99
CA ALA A 23 -0.03 -26.87 -3.13
C ALA A 23 -0.23 -27.22 -4.60
N GLY A 24 -0.13 -28.50 -4.93
CA GLY A 24 -0.14 -28.99 -6.31
C GLY A 24 0.86 -28.24 -7.20
N PRO A 25 0.38 -27.44 -8.17
CA PRO A 25 1.23 -26.67 -9.08
C PRO A 25 1.79 -25.36 -8.49
N LEU A 26 1.28 -24.92 -7.33
CA LEU A 26 1.67 -23.66 -6.70
C LEU A 26 2.92 -23.82 -5.85
N HIS A 27 3.80 -22.84 -5.96
CA HIS A 27 4.98 -22.66 -5.10
C HIS A 27 4.79 -21.43 -4.23
N LEU A 28 5.17 -21.51 -2.96
CA LEU A 28 5.03 -20.42 -2.00
C LEU A 28 6.00 -20.59 -0.83
N LEU A 29 6.13 -19.53 -0.04
CA LEU A 29 6.95 -19.49 1.16
C LEU A 29 6.06 -19.24 2.39
N TYR A 30 6.27 -20.01 3.45
CA TYR A 30 5.70 -19.73 4.77
C TYR A 30 6.72 -18.99 5.63
N ASP A 31 6.30 -17.88 6.24
CA ASP A 31 7.14 -17.04 7.08
C ASP A 31 6.34 -16.53 8.28
N GLN A 32 6.49 -17.18 9.44
CA GLN A 32 5.85 -16.80 10.71
C GLN A 32 4.37 -16.39 10.56
N GLY A 33 3.54 -17.32 10.07
CA GLY A 33 2.10 -17.10 9.87
C GLY A 33 1.72 -16.40 8.57
N ASP A 34 2.69 -15.91 7.78
CA ASP A 34 2.44 -15.39 6.45
C ASP A 34 2.60 -16.47 5.38
N LEU A 35 1.80 -16.37 4.33
CA LEU A 35 2.13 -16.96 3.03
C LEU A 35 2.68 -15.87 2.12
N ARG A 36 3.79 -16.13 1.43
CA ARG A 36 4.51 -15.16 0.58
C ARG A 36 4.85 -15.75 -0.78
N SER A 37 4.92 -14.88 -1.79
CA SER A 37 5.37 -15.21 -3.15
C SER A 37 4.69 -16.46 -3.72
N ILE A 38 3.35 -16.46 -3.68
CA ILE A 38 2.53 -17.55 -4.20
C ILE A 38 2.55 -17.47 -5.73
N ARG A 39 3.05 -18.52 -6.36
CA ARG A 39 3.44 -18.54 -7.78
C ARG A 39 2.97 -19.78 -8.50
N LEU A 40 2.67 -19.63 -9.78
CA LEU A 40 2.51 -20.70 -10.75
C LEU A 40 3.67 -20.64 -11.75
N GLY A 41 4.67 -21.52 -11.59
CA GLY A 41 5.95 -21.36 -12.28
C GLY A 41 6.62 -20.04 -11.89
N ASP A 42 6.93 -19.21 -12.88
CA ASP A 42 7.53 -17.88 -12.67
C ASP A 42 6.51 -16.75 -12.50
N HIS A 43 5.20 -17.04 -12.65
CA HIS A 43 4.14 -16.05 -12.52
C HIS A 43 3.73 -15.89 -11.06
N GLU A 44 3.98 -14.71 -10.49
CA GLU A 44 3.47 -14.36 -9.16
C GLU A 44 1.97 -14.06 -9.22
N ILE A 45 1.21 -14.81 -8.44
CA ILE A 45 -0.24 -14.72 -8.34
C ILE A 45 -0.59 -13.80 -7.16
N LEU A 46 -0.02 -14.10 -5.99
CA LEU A 46 -0.20 -13.29 -4.78
C LEU A 46 1.15 -13.05 -4.13
N ARG A 47 1.38 -11.82 -3.71
CA ARG A 47 2.60 -11.40 -3.03
C ARG A 47 2.60 -11.86 -1.57
N ARG A 48 1.45 -11.75 -0.88
CA ARG A 48 1.32 -12.15 0.53
C ARG A 48 -0.13 -12.40 0.95
N ILE A 49 -0.35 -13.36 1.85
CA ILE A 49 -1.59 -13.48 2.65
C ILE A 49 -1.18 -13.50 4.12
N TYR A 50 -1.74 -12.60 4.93
CA TYR A 50 -1.39 -12.48 6.34
C TYR A 50 -2.54 -11.88 7.17
N VAL A 51 -2.46 -12.02 8.50
CA VAL A 51 -3.39 -11.40 9.44
C VAL A 51 -2.72 -10.22 10.11
N ALA A 52 -3.42 -9.08 10.23
CA ALA A 52 -2.90 -7.88 10.88
C ALA A 52 -3.83 -7.43 12.02
N ILE A 53 -3.23 -7.11 13.17
CA ILE A 53 -3.90 -6.48 14.31
C ILE A 53 -3.32 -5.07 14.43
N ARG A 54 -4.18 -4.05 14.28
CA ARG A 54 -3.81 -2.63 14.33
C ARG A 54 -4.58 -1.92 15.44
N ASP A 55 -3.84 -1.22 16.28
CA ASP A 55 -4.41 -0.36 17.32
C ASP A 55 -5.11 0.88 16.72
N GLN A 56 -5.67 1.72 17.59
CA GLN A 56 -6.35 2.97 17.21
C GLN A 56 -5.46 4.00 16.48
N ASN A 57 -4.14 3.87 16.59
CA ASN A 57 -3.14 4.75 15.98
C ASN A 57 -2.46 4.10 14.77
N TRP A 58 -3.05 3.03 14.21
CA TRP A 58 -2.48 2.24 13.10
C TRP A 58 -1.16 1.52 13.42
N GLY A 59 -0.77 1.38 14.69
CA GLY A 59 0.36 0.58 15.11
C GLY A 59 0.08 -0.92 14.92
N THR A 60 1.01 -1.67 14.33
CA THR A 60 0.88 -3.15 14.24
C THR A 60 1.23 -3.78 15.58
N VAL A 61 0.31 -4.54 16.16
CA VAL A 61 0.60 -5.34 17.36
C VAL A 61 1.33 -6.61 16.94
N ALA A 62 2.58 -6.76 17.40
CA ALA A 62 3.42 -7.89 17.03
C ALA A 62 2.79 -9.23 17.47
N PRO A 63 2.76 -10.25 16.59
CA PRO A 63 2.29 -11.58 16.94
C PRO A 63 3.36 -12.38 17.70
N VAL A 64 2.92 -13.16 18.69
CA VAL A 64 3.73 -14.19 19.35
C VAL A 64 3.15 -15.54 19.00
N PHE A 65 3.87 -16.32 18.19
CA PHE A 65 3.46 -17.65 17.74
C PHE A 65 3.80 -18.73 18.77
N SER A 66 2.91 -19.71 18.92
CA SER A 66 3.10 -20.90 19.74
C SER A 66 2.41 -22.11 19.10
N ASN A 67 2.76 -23.32 19.54
CA ASN A 67 2.17 -24.57 19.06
C ASN A 67 2.17 -24.72 17.53
N VAL A 68 3.27 -24.34 16.88
CA VAL A 68 3.38 -24.39 15.42
C VAL A 68 3.61 -25.84 14.97
N ASP A 69 2.60 -26.43 14.32
CA ASP A 69 2.64 -27.75 13.67
C ASP A 69 2.68 -27.57 12.15
N LEU A 70 3.76 -28.04 11.51
CA LEU A 70 3.90 -28.03 10.05
C LEU A 70 3.97 -29.46 9.53
N ARG A 71 3.01 -29.83 8.68
CA ARG A 71 2.99 -31.07 7.92
C ARG A 71 3.16 -30.74 6.45
N VAL A 72 4.35 -30.98 5.92
CA VAL A 72 4.71 -30.63 4.54
C VAL A 72 4.98 -31.90 3.75
N GLU A 73 4.23 -32.11 2.68
CA GLU A 73 4.41 -33.19 1.73
C GLU A 73 4.89 -32.63 0.37
N SER A 74 4.94 -33.49 -0.67
CA SER A 74 5.45 -33.11 -2.00
C SER A 74 4.59 -32.07 -2.74
N ASP A 75 3.29 -32.08 -2.48
CA ASP A 75 2.24 -31.40 -3.25
C ASP A 75 1.06 -30.95 -2.39
N ARG A 76 1.16 -31.11 -1.06
CA ARG A 76 0.17 -30.64 -0.09
C ARG A 76 0.85 -30.25 1.22
N PHE A 77 0.16 -29.45 2.02
CA PHE A 77 0.61 -29.14 3.37
C PHE A 77 -0.55 -28.80 4.30
N THR A 78 -0.33 -28.99 5.59
CA THR A 78 -1.19 -28.47 6.65
C THR A 78 -0.34 -27.77 7.69
N ILE A 79 -0.71 -26.56 8.08
CA ILE A 79 -0.04 -25.77 9.09
C ILE A 79 -1.06 -25.33 10.12
N ARG A 80 -0.75 -25.50 11.41
CA ARG A 80 -1.56 -25.00 12.52
C ARG A 80 -0.69 -24.29 13.53
N TYR A 81 -1.18 -23.20 14.08
CA TYR A 81 -0.49 -22.46 15.15
C TYR A 81 -1.47 -21.63 15.97
N ALA A 82 -1.05 -21.28 17.19
CA ALA A 82 -1.72 -20.30 18.04
C ALA A 82 -0.91 -19.01 18.08
N VAL A 83 -1.60 -17.88 18.22
CA VAL A 83 -1.01 -16.54 18.23
C VAL A 83 -1.59 -15.72 19.37
N GLU A 84 -0.72 -15.01 20.07
CA GLU A 84 -1.09 -13.94 20.99
C GLU A 84 -0.60 -12.58 20.45
N ASN A 85 -1.50 -11.60 20.41
CA ASN A 85 -1.20 -10.21 20.07
C ASN A 85 -1.50 -9.35 21.31
N ARG A 86 -0.45 -8.84 21.96
CA ARG A 86 -0.56 -8.04 23.19
C ARG A 86 0.19 -6.72 23.10
N ALA A 87 -0.49 -5.61 23.34
CA ALA A 87 0.11 -4.27 23.46
C ALA A 87 -0.87 -3.31 24.16
N GLY A 88 -0.45 -2.69 25.26
CA GLY A 88 -1.34 -1.81 26.04
C GLY A 88 -2.59 -2.55 26.50
N GLU A 89 -3.77 -2.03 26.15
CA GLU A 89 -5.07 -2.66 26.47
C GLU A 89 -5.42 -3.84 25.55
N ILE A 90 -4.71 -4.01 24.43
CA ILE A 90 -4.98 -5.06 23.44
C ILE A 90 -4.49 -6.40 24.01
N ASP A 91 -5.41 -7.34 24.20
CA ASP A 91 -5.14 -8.76 24.37
C ASP A 91 -6.08 -9.54 23.44
N PHE A 92 -5.54 -9.97 22.28
CA PHE A 92 -6.27 -10.76 21.29
C PHE A 92 -5.50 -12.05 21.03
N ALA A 93 -6.21 -13.18 21.10
CA ALA A 93 -5.63 -14.49 20.83
C ALA A 93 -6.42 -15.23 19.76
N TRP A 94 -5.71 -15.90 18.87
CA TRP A 94 -6.30 -16.59 17.73
C TRP A 94 -5.49 -17.81 17.32
N GLN A 95 -6.12 -18.67 16.54
CA GLN A 95 -5.51 -19.84 15.92
C GLN A 95 -5.56 -19.65 14.41
N GLY A 96 -4.43 -19.95 13.76
CA GLY A 96 -4.31 -20.00 12.32
C GLY A 96 -4.26 -21.43 11.84
N GLU A 97 -5.01 -21.73 10.79
CA GLU A 97 -4.97 -23.03 10.11
C GLU A 97 -4.86 -22.80 8.61
N ILE A 98 -3.86 -23.44 7.99
CA ILE A 98 -3.54 -23.30 6.58
C ILE A 98 -3.47 -24.67 5.93
N HIS A 99 -4.20 -24.85 4.85
CA HIS A 99 -4.18 -26.05 4.01
C HIS A 99 -3.77 -25.69 2.60
N GLY A 100 -2.88 -26.47 2.01
CA GLY A 100 -2.58 -26.46 0.60
C GLY A 100 -2.86 -27.84 0.02
N GLU A 101 -3.69 -27.90 -1.01
CA GLU A 101 -4.17 -29.13 -1.61
C GLU A 101 -3.46 -29.45 -2.93
N ALA A 102 -3.54 -30.72 -3.34
CA ALA A 102 -2.87 -31.22 -4.54
C ALA A 102 -3.41 -30.63 -5.85
N ASP A 103 -4.61 -30.05 -5.84
CA ASP A 103 -5.21 -29.35 -6.98
C ASP A 103 -4.79 -27.87 -7.07
N GLY A 104 -4.05 -27.37 -6.09
CA GLY A 104 -3.63 -25.96 -5.99
C GLY A 104 -4.57 -25.08 -5.19
N ALA A 105 -5.62 -25.62 -4.55
CA ALA A 105 -6.40 -24.87 -3.60
C ALA A 105 -5.58 -24.57 -2.33
N ILE A 106 -5.65 -23.33 -1.84
CA ILE A 106 -5.07 -22.94 -0.56
C ILE A 106 -6.17 -22.32 0.29
N THR A 107 -6.38 -22.84 1.49
CA THR A 107 -7.31 -22.29 2.48
C THR A 107 -6.54 -21.79 3.69
N PHE A 108 -6.74 -20.54 4.07
CA PHE A 108 -6.15 -19.94 5.26
C PHE A 108 -7.28 -19.39 6.15
N GLN A 109 -7.44 -19.99 7.32
CA GLN A 109 -8.45 -19.65 8.31
C GLN A 109 -7.80 -19.00 9.54
N MET A 110 -8.53 -18.05 10.13
CA MET A 110 -8.26 -17.56 11.47
C MET A 110 -9.51 -17.63 12.34
N GLU A 111 -9.36 -18.08 13.58
CA GLU A 111 -10.40 -18.00 14.60
C GLU A 111 -9.79 -17.44 15.89
N GLY A 112 -10.37 -16.38 16.43
CA GLY A 112 -9.86 -15.72 17.62
C GLY A 112 -10.90 -15.04 18.47
N ALA A 113 -10.48 -14.57 19.63
CA ALA A 113 -11.31 -13.81 20.55
C ALA A 113 -10.53 -12.71 21.25
N ALA A 114 -11.20 -11.57 21.47
CA ALA A 114 -10.71 -10.51 22.34
C ALA A 114 -10.78 -10.98 23.80
N ARG A 115 -9.64 -10.99 24.51
CA ARG A 115 -9.57 -11.32 25.93
C ARG A 115 -9.76 -10.10 26.83
N SER A 116 -9.63 -8.90 26.26
CA SER A 116 -9.92 -7.60 26.87
C SER A 116 -10.82 -6.75 25.95
N THR A 117 -11.39 -5.67 26.48
CA THR A 117 -12.05 -4.62 25.68
C THR A 117 -11.01 -3.59 25.27
N PHE A 118 -10.93 -3.24 23.99
CA PHE A 118 -9.94 -2.28 23.46
C PHE A 118 -10.40 -1.61 22.15
N TRP A 119 -9.67 -0.59 21.70
CA TRP A 119 -9.88 0.09 20.42
C TRP A 119 -9.00 -0.49 19.31
N LYS A 120 -9.57 -0.72 18.13
CA LYS A 120 -8.87 -1.21 16.94
C LYS A 120 -9.15 -0.36 15.71
N ASN A 121 -8.19 -0.29 14.81
CA ASN A 121 -8.45 0.06 13.41
C ASN A 121 -8.57 -1.19 12.52
N ARG A 122 -7.86 -2.29 12.86
CA ARG A 122 -7.92 -3.53 12.08
C ARG A 122 -7.70 -4.77 12.94
N ILE A 123 -8.50 -5.81 12.69
CA ILE A 123 -8.20 -7.20 13.04
C ILE A 123 -8.70 -8.03 11.87
N GLY A 124 -7.80 -8.66 11.13
CA GLY A 124 -8.19 -9.59 10.07
C GLY A 124 -7.19 -9.72 8.93
N PHE A 125 -7.64 -10.42 7.89
CA PHE A 125 -6.81 -10.72 6.74
C PHE A 125 -6.45 -9.49 5.89
N CYS A 126 -5.24 -9.54 5.35
CA CYS A 126 -4.73 -8.69 4.29
C CYS A 126 -4.16 -9.62 3.19
N VAL A 127 -4.59 -9.39 1.96
CA VAL A 127 -4.12 -10.11 0.76
C VAL A 127 -3.44 -9.10 -0.15
N LEU A 128 -2.15 -9.32 -0.45
CA LEU A 128 -1.37 -8.48 -1.35
C LEU A 128 -1.34 -9.11 -2.73
N HIS A 129 -1.97 -8.43 -3.67
CA HIS A 129 -1.91 -8.74 -5.10
C HIS A 129 -0.74 -7.99 -5.73
N PRO A 130 0.08 -8.61 -6.57
CA PRO A 130 1.29 -7.97 -7.09
C PRO A 130 0.99 -6.79 -8.02
N ALA A 131 1.81 -5.75 -8.01
CA ALA A 131 1.65 -4.58 -8.88
C ALA A 131 1.71 -4.91 -10.39
N LEU A 132 2.23 -6.09 -10.76
CA LEU A 132 2.21 -6.61 -12.14
C LEU A 132 0.78 -6.79 -12.68
N LEU A 133 -0.23 -6.81 -11.81
CA LEU A 133 -1.63 -6.86 -12.21
C LEU A 133 -2.13 -5.54 -12.80
N SER A 134 -1.36 -4.46 -12.79
CA SER A 134 -1.74 -3.19 -13.40
C SER A 134 -2.27 -3.38 -14.84
N GLY A 135 -3.51 -2.93 -15.08
CA GLY A 135 -4.21 -3.07 -16.37
C GLY A 135 -4.76 -4.47 -16.68
N GLN A 136 -4.47 -5.49 -15.87
CA GLN A 136 -4.94 -6.87 -16.08
C GLN A 136 -6.45 -6.99 -15.84
N ALA A 137 -7.06 -7.95 -16.53
CA ALA A 137 -8.48 -8.25 -16.39
C ALA A 137 -8.77 -8.83 -15.00
N ALA A 138 -9.91 -8.43 -14.45
CA ALA A 138 -10.43 -8.94 -13.20
C ALA A 138 -11.93 -9.22 -13.29
N LEU A 139 -12.39 -10.22 -12.54
CA LEU A 139 -13.81 -10.41 -12.23
C LEU A 139 -13.98 -10.18 -10.73
N VAL A 140 -14.89 -9.29 -10.37
CA VAL A 140 -15.24 -9.00 -8.97
C VAL A 140 -16.57 -9.67 -8.65
N GLU A 141 -16.65 -10.33 -7.50
CA GLU A 141 -17.90 -10.74 -6.88
C GLU A 141 -18.08 -9.94 -5.58
N HIS A 142 -19.20 -9.24 -5.47
CA HIS A 142 -19.53 -8.45 -4.29
C HIS A 142 -20.25 -9.29 -3.23
N SER A 143 -20.32 -8.75 -2.01
CA SER A 143 -21.01 -9.40 -0.88
C SER A 143 -22.51 -9.62 -1.13
N ASP A 144 -23.14 -8.85 -2.01
CA ASP A 144 -24.55 -9.04 -2.41
C ASP A 144 -24.75 -10.10 -3.51
N GLY A 145 -23.65 -10.68 -4.01
CA GLY A 145 -23.64 -11.70 -5.06
C GLY A 145 -23.62 -11.15 -6.48
N THR A 146 -23.63 -9.82 -6.66
CA THR A 146 -23.42 -9.21 -7.99
C THR A 146 -22.00 -9.46 -8.47
N GLN A 147 -21.84 -9.52 -9.79
CA GLN A 147 -20.56 -9.72 -10.45
C GLN A 147 -20.36 -8.71 -11.55
N GLU A 148 -19.12 -8.29 -11.73
CA GLU A 148 -18.73 -7.35 -12.77
C GLU A 148 -17.34 -7.66 -13.31
N GLN A 149 -17.16 -7.41 -14.60
CA GLN A 149 -15.86 -7.49 -15.25
C GLN A 149 -15.20 -6.12 -15.21
N THR A 150 -13.94 -6.09 -14.80
CA THR A 150 -13.17 -4.85 -14.64
C THR A 150 -11.70 -5.09 -14.95
N ARG A 151 -10.87 -4.08 -14.69
CA ARG A 151 -9.42 -4.15 -14.76
C ARG A 151 -8.81 -3.50 -13.53
N PHE A 152 -7.64 -3.98 -13.12
CA PHE A 152 -6.82 -3.25 -12.15
C PHE A 152 -6.37 -1.91 -12.75
N ALA A 153 -6.23 -0.90 -11.90
CA ALA A 153 -5.81 0.42 -12.32
C ALA A 153 -4.43 0.38 -13.01
N VAL A 154 -4.33 1.04 -14.17
CA VAL A 154 -3.04 1.25 -14.85
C VAL A 154 -2.21 2.22 -14.00
N ASP A 155 -2.71 3.44 -13.86
CA ASP A 155 -2.12 4.47 -13.02
C ASP A 155 -2.37 4.22 -11.52
N ILE A 156 -1.62 4.92 -10.67
CA ILE A 156 -1.82 4.88 -9.22
C ILE A 156 -3.16 5.54 -8.89
N CYS A 157 -4.06 4.78 -8.29
CA CYS A 157 -5.39 5.27 -7.93
C CYS A 157 -5.31 6.06 -6.63
N ALA A 158 -5.65 7.36 -6.65
CA ALA A 158 -5.74 8.17 -5.44
C ALA A 158 -7.03 7.88 -4.64
N GLY A 159 -8.13 7.57 -5.32
CA GLY A 159 -9.42 7.26 -4.69
C GLY A 159 -9.43 5.88 -4.05
N GLN A 160 -9.83 5.81 -2.77
CA GLN A 160 -9.88 4.57 -1.99
C GLN A 160 -11.30 4.37 -1.40
N PRO A 161 -11.83 3.14 -1.37
CA PRO A 161 -11.28 1.95 -2.02
C PRO A 161 -11.27 2.10 -3.55
N VAL A 162 -10.36 1.38 -4.21
CA VAL A 162 -10.26 1.36 -5.67
C VAL A 162 -11.58 0.85 -6.22
N GLN A 163 -12.31 1.67 -6.98
CA GLN A 163 -13.55 1.20 -7.59
C GLN A 163 -13.23 0.30 -8.80
N PRO A 164 -13.95 -0.80 -8.99
CA PRO A 164 -15.17 -1.16 -8.24
C PRO A 164 -14.92 -2.23 -7.15
N PHE A 165 -13.68 -2.34 -6.65
CA PHE A 165 -13.26 -3.30 -5.63
C PHE A 165 -13.68 -2.92 -4.20
N ALA A 166 -14.87 -2.33 -4.05
CA ALA A 166 -15.54 -2.13 -2.77
C ALA A 166 -16.46 -3.33 -2.47
N ASP A 167 -16.63 -3.64 -1.19
CA ASP A 167 -17.51 -4.72 -0.70
C ASP A 167 -17.31 -6.07 -1.41
N LEU A 168 -16.06 -6.55 -1.38
CA LEU A 168 -15.60 -7.76 -2.03
C LEU A 168 -15.97 -9.03 -1.25
N ARG A 169 -16.49 -10.01 -1.99
CA ARG A 169 -16.52 -11.43 -1.59
C ARG A 169 -15.45 -12.23 -2.30
N ALA A 170 -15.20 -11.96 -3.58
CA ALA A 170 -14.11 -12.58 -4.32
C ALA A 170 -13.51 -11.64 -5.37
N VAL A 171 -12.23 -11.84 -5.66
CA VAL A 171 -11.54 -11.23 -6.80
C VAL A 171 -10.90 -12.34 -7.61
N ARG A 172 -11.22 -12.41 -8.90
CA ARG A 172 -10.50 -13.24 -9.87
C ARG A 172 -9.61 -12.38 -10.73
N HIS A 173 -8.39 -12.81 -10.98
CA HIS A 173 -7.50 -12.15 -11.92
C HIS A 173 -6.83 -13.18 -12.82
N GLU A 174 -6.63 -12.79 -14.07
CA GLU A 174 -6.00 -13.65 -15.06
C GLU A 174 -4.48 -13.72 -14.79
N ILE A 175 -3.94 -14.94 -14.75
CA ILE A 175 -2.51 -15.20 -14.54
C ILE A 175 -1.81 -15.37 -15.89
N LEU A 176 -2.46 -16.15 -16.76
CA LEU A 176 -2.09 -16.52 -18.12
C LEU A 176 -3.38 -16.68 -18.91
N PRO A 177 -3.37 -16.59 -20.26
CA PRO A 177 -4.56 -16.79 -21.08
C PRO A 177 -5.36 -18.04 -20.69
N GLY A 178 -6.57 -17.82 -20.14
CA GLY A 178 -7.48 -18.88 -19.68
C GLY A 178 -7.16 -19.53 -18.32
N TRP A 179 -6.11 -19.09 -17.62
CA TRP A 179 -5.82 -19.47 -16.23
C TRP A 179 -6.12 -18.29 -15.31
N TRP A 180 -6.97 -18.53 -14.32
CA TRP A 180 -7.38 -17.53 -13.35
C TRP A 180 -7.02 -17.94 -11.94
N ALA A 181 -6.62 -16.97 -11.13
CA ALA A 181 -6.62 -17.11 -9.68
C ALA A 181 -7.87 -16.46 -9.12
N GLU A 182 -8.66 -17.24 -8.39
CA GLU A 182 -9.76 -16.74 -7.58
C GLU A 182 -9.31 -16.62 -6.12
N VAL A 183 -9.45 -15.43 -5.55
CA VAL A 183 -9.31 -15.20 -4.11
C VAL A 183 -10.70 -14.92 -3.55
N GLN A 184 -11.21 -15.86 -2.76
CA GLN A 184 -12.47 -15.72 -2.03
C GLN A 184 -12.19 -15.39 -0.56
N MET A 185 -12.93 -14.44 0.01
CA MET A 185 -12.76 -13.99 1.39
C MET A 185 -14.09 -14.08 2.14
N SER A 186 -14.03 -14.38 3.43
CA SER A 186 -15.20 -14.45 4.30
C SER A 186 -14.88 -14.06 5.74
N GLY A 187 -15.94 -13.71 6.49
CA GLY A 187 -15.85 -13.36 7.91
C GLY A 187 -15.73 -11.86 8.21
N ASP A 188 -15.72 -11.01 7.18
CA ASP A 188 -15.88 -9.55 7.27
C ASP A 188 -16.21 -9.00 5.87
N LYS A 189 -16.42 -7.69 5.76
CA LYS A 189 -16.45 -6.96 4.49
C LYS A 189 -15.02 -6.64 4.06
N PHE A 190 -14.70 -6.92 2.80
CA PHE A 190 -13.38 -6.66 2.24
C PHE A 190 -13.45 -5.54 1.20
N GLU A 191 -12.37 -4.79 1.06
CA GLU A 191 -12.21 -3.81 -0.01
C GLU A 191 -10.75 -3.77 -0.45
N MET A 192 -10.48 -3.21 -1.63
CA MET A 192 -9.12 -3.09 -2.15
C MET A 192 -8.60 -1.65 -2.10
N GLU A 193 -7.38 -1.50 -1.60
CA GLU A 193 -6.58 -0.30 -1.79
C GLU A 193 -5.48 -0.49 -2.84
N ASP A 194 -5.10 0.60 -3.50
CA ASP A 194 -3.90 0.65 -4.34
C ASP A 194 -2.69 1.04 -3.48
N GLN A 195 -1.92 0.05 -3.01
CA GLN A 195 -0.80 0.34 -2.11
C GLN A 195 0.35 1.08 -2.80
N ARG A 196 0.34 1.19 -4.14
CA ARG A 196 1.33 1.99 -4.88
C ARG A 196 1.28 3.45 -4.49
N LEU A 197 0.13 3.93 -4.01
CA LEU A 197 -0.03 5.27 -3.42
C LEU A 197 0.83 5.45 -2.15
N TRP A 198 1.12 4.36 -1.42
CA TRP A 198 2.00 4.33 -0.26
C TRP A 198 3.37 3.70 -0.58
N THR A 199 3.79 3.74 -1.85
CA THR A 199 5.07 3.21 -2.36
C THR A 199 5.25 1.69 -2.32
N ASP A 200 4.22 0.95 -1.91
CA ASP A 200 4.22 -0.51 -1.94
C ASP A 200 3.97 -1.04 -3.36
N ALA A 201 4.69 -2.07 -3.77
CA ALA A 201 4.51 -2.71 -5.08
C ALA A 201 3.33 -3.72 -5.09
N SER A 202 2.15 -3.33 -4.62
CA SER A 202 0.95 -4.17 -4.61
C SER A 202 -0.37 -3.41 -4.59
N PHE A 203 -1.45 -4.12 -4.92
CA PHE A 203 -2.80 -3.81 -4.44
C PHE A 203 -3.05 -4.62 -3.17
N LYS A 204 -3.81 -4.10 -2.21
CA LYS A 204 -4.16 -4.83 -0.98
C LYS A 204 -5.64 -4.95 -0.83
N THR A 205 -6.15 -6.17 -0.78
CA THR A 205 -7.48 -6.44 -0.24
C THR A 205 -7.39 -6.61 1.27
N PHE A 206 -8.25 -5.93 2.02
CA PHE A 206 -8.26 -5.98 3.48
C PHE A 206 -9.66 -5.83 4.04
N CYS A 207 -9.79 -6.17 5.32
CA CYS A 207 -10.91 -5.82 6.18
C CYS A 207 -10.38 -5.11 7.44
N THR A 208 -11.21 -4.46 8.26
CA THR A 208 -12.57 -3.99 7.99
C THR A 208 -12.51 -2.73 7.09
N PRO A 209 -13.53 -2.40 6.27
CA PRO A 209 -13.48 -1.27 5.34
C PRO A 209 -13.19 0.08 6.03
N LEU A 210 -12.39 0.93 5.40
CA LEU A 210 -12.04 2.28 5.88
C LEU A 210 -13.20 3.26 5.77
N SER A 211 -14.23 2.93 4.99
CA SER A 211 -15.48 3.71 4.92
C SER A 211 -16.32 3.61 6.19
N LEU A 212 -16.05 2.64 7.07
CA LEU A 212 -16.74 2.51 8.36
C LEU A 212 -16.06 3.36 9.45
N PRO A 213 -16.78 3.84 10.47
CA PRO A 213 -16.17 4.61 11.55
C PRO A 213 -15.01 3.88 12.24
N TYR A 214 -13.87 4.56 12.37
CA TYR A 214 -12.68 4.07 13.07
C TYR A 214 -12.06 5.19 13.96
N PRO A 215 -11.38 4.85 15.07
CA PRO A 215 -11.23 3.50 15.63
C PRO A 215 -12.57 2.93 16.12
N ALA A 216 -12.67 1.59 16.12
CA ALA A 216 -13.85 0.87 16.61
C ALA A 216 -13.50 0.09 17.89
N GLN A 217 -14.38 0.10 18.88
CA GLN A 217 -14.20 -0.65 20.12
C GLN A 217 -14.63 -2.11 19.92
N ILE A 218 -13.79 -3.05 20.37
CA ILE A 218 -14.13 -4.47 20.49
C ILE A 218 -14.29 -4.84 21.96
N GLN A 219 -15.34 -5.60 22.29
CA GLN A 219 -15.61 -6.02 23.67
C GLN A 219 -14.87 -7.33 24.00
N ALA A 220 -14.49 -7.50 25.26
CA ALA A 220 -14.00 -8.78 25.75
C ALA A 220 -15.01 -9.90 25.44
N GLY A 221 -14.50 -11.02 24.94
CA GLY A 221 -15.30 -12.16 24.49
C GLY A 221 -15.79 -12.08 23.04
N THR A 222 -15.62 -10.95 22.33
CA THR A 222 -15.96 -10.88 20.89
C THR A 222 -15.10 -11.88 20.11
N LYS A 223 -15.75 -12.77 19.38
CA LYS A 223 -15.12 -13.75 18.49
C LYS A 223 -15.00 -13.20 17.07
N ILE A 224 -13.88 -13.50 16.41
CA ILE A 224 -13.62 -13.16 15.01
C ILE A 224 -13.22 -14.46 14.31
N VAL A 225 -13.95 -14.81 13.25
CA VAL A 225 -13.66 -15.97 12.39
C VAL A 225 -13.63 -15.47 10.96
N GLN A 226 -12.52 -15.73 10.26
CA GLN A 226 -12.33 -15.30 8.88
C GLN A 226 -11.63 -16.40 8.07
N SER A 227 -11.80 -16.37 6.76
CA SER A 227 -11.11 -17.27 5.85
C SER A 227 -10.75 -16.57 4.55
N VAL A 228 -9.58 -16.93 4.00
CA VAL A 228 -9.18 -16.66 2.62
C VAL A 228 -9.01 -18.00 1.92
N VAL A 229 -9.60 -18.13 0.73
CA VAL A 229 -9.45 -19.31 -0.13
C VAL A 229 -8.93 -18.86 -1.48
N LEU A 230 -7.76 -19.38 -1.87
CA LEU A 230 -7.20 -19.23 -3.21
C LEU A 230 -7.50 -20.49 -4.02
N ARG A 231 -8.03 -20.33 -5.23
CA ARG A 231 -8.22 -21.42 -6.20
C ARG A 231 -7.58 -21.06 -7.54
N LEU A 232 -7.07 -22.08 -8.22
CA LEU A 232 -6.70 -22.00 -9.62
C LEU A 232 -7.87 -22.50 -10.48
N LEU A 233 -8.25 -21.71 -11.46
CA LEU A 233 -9.31 -22.06 -12.42
C LEU A 233 -8.70 -22.18 -13.82
N ASP A 234 -8.95 -23.31 -14.47
CA ASP A 234 -8.56 -23.57 -15.87
C ASP A 234 -9.79 -23.44 -16.77
N GLU A 235 -9.95 -22.27 -17.38
CA GLU A 235 -11.04 -21.94 -18.29
C GLU A 235 -10.61 -21.98 -19.76
N ARG A 236 -9.48 -22.63 -20.07
CA ARG A 236 -9.01 -22.81 -21.45
C ARG A 236 -9.97 -23.73 -22.24
N PRO A 237 -10.08 -23.57 -23.58
CA PRO A 237 -10.87 -24.48 -24.41
C PRO A 237 -10.47 -25.95 -24.21
N ALA A 238 -11.45 -26.87 -24.23
CA ALA A 238 -11.24 -28.30 -23.97
C ALA A 238 -10.17 -28.95 -24.87
N GLU A 239 -10.02 -28.44 -26.10
CA GLU A 239 -8.98 -28.86 -27.06
C GLU A 239 -7.56 -28.59 -26.53
N CYS A 240 -7.36 -27.49 -25.80
CA CYS A 240 -6.10 -27.13 -25.14
C CYS A 240 -5.90 -27.83 -23.77
N GLN A 241 -6.97 -28.41 -23.20
CA GLN A 241 -6.90 -29.15 -21.93
C GLN A 241 -6.38 -30.58 -22.14
N MET A 242 -6.69 -31.20 -23.28
CA MET A 242 -6.28 -32.57 -23.65
C MET A 242 -4.76 -32.72 -23.88
N GLU A 243 -4.05 -31.68 -24.35
CA GLU A 243 -2.57 -31.68 -24.41
C GLU A 243 -1.92 -31.59 -23.02
N SER A 244 -2.71 -31.29 -21.97
CA SER A 244 -2.25 -31.03 -20.61
C SER A 244 -2.65 -32.09 -19.58
N GLU A 245 -2.90 -33.35 -19.99
CA GLU A 245 -3.02 -34.51 -19.07
C GLU A 245 -1.79 -34.73 -18.15
N LYS A 246 -0.73 -33.92 -18.33
CA LYS A 246 0.41 -33.82 -17.40
C LYS A 246 0.51 -32.50 -16.62
N GLY A 247 -0.53 -31.68 -16.51
CA GLY A 247 -0.60 -30.55 -15.57
C GLY A 247 0.36 -29.39 -15.83
N VAL A 248 -0.19 -28.17 -15.80
CA VAL A 248 0.48 -26.86 -15.89
C VAL A 248 1.26 -26.63 -17.21
N PRO A 249 1.27 -25.41 -17.79
CA PRO A 249 2.13 -25.10 -18.94
C PRO A 249 3.58 -25.57 -18.71
N ALA A 250 4.18 -26.20 -19.72
CA ALA A 250 5.56 -26.73 -19.66
C ALA A 250 6.63 -25.69 -19.28
N ARG A 251 6.32 -24.39 -19.38
CA ARG A 251 7.15 -23.29 -18.87
C ARG A 251 7.23 -23.23 -17.33
N ALA A 252 6.28 -23.80 -16.59
CA ALA A 252 6.30 -23.83 -15.13
C ALA A 252 7.10 -24.99 -14.53
N ARG A 253 7.60 -25.93 -15.37
CA ARG A 253 8.30 -27.14 -14.91
C ARG A 253 9.81 -26.98 -14.75
N ALA A 254 10.38 -25.86 -15.21
CA ALA A 254 11.81 -25.59 -15.10
C ALA A 254 12.05 -24.46 -14.10
N VAL A 255 12.01 -24.78 -12.80
CA VAL A 255 12.66 -23.92 -11.80
C VAL A 255 14.16 -24.13 -11.97
N ASN A 256 14.74 -23.53 -13.00
CA ASN A 256 16.17 -23.28 -13.03
C ASN A 256 16.45 -22.29 -11.90
N ALA A 257 17.54 -22.52 -11.15
CA ALA A 257 18.03 -21.60 -10.14
C ALA A 257 17.92 -20.16 -10.66
N PRO A 258 17.48 -19.19 -9.84
CA PRO A 258 17.21 -17.84 -10.31
C PRO A 258 18.42 -17.36 -11.10
N GLU A 259 18.23 -17.06 -12.39
CA GLU A 259 19.26 -16.40 -13.17
C GLU A 259 19.71 -15.22 -12.32
N ALA A 260 20.98 -15.20 -11.95
CA ALA A 260 21.51 -14.20 -11.04
C ALA A 260 21.11 -12.82 -11.59
N LEU A 261 20.36 -12.04 -10.81
CA LEU A 261 19.96 -10.69 -11.19
C LEU A 261 21.22 -9.91 -11.54
N ARG A 262 21.47 -9.71 -12.84
CA ARG A 262 22.63 -8.95 -13.31
C ARG A 262 22.24 -7.49 -13.33
N LEU A 263 22.59 -6.79 -12.26
CA LEU A 263 22.61 -5.34 -12.25
C LEU A 263 23.84 -4.89 -13.04
N ALA A 264 23.63 -4.35 -14.24
CA ALA A 264 24.66 -3.69 -15.02
C ALA A 264 24.42 -2.19 -14.99
N LEU A 265 25.47 -1.42 -14.69
CA LEU A 265 25.44 0.02 -14.96
C LEU A 265 25.44 0.17 -16.49
N VAL A 266 24.34 0.69 -17.02
CA VAL A 266 24.27 1.11 -18.42
C VAL A 266 24.81 2.54 -18.52
N GLU A 267 25.42 2.88 -19.65
CA GLU A 267 25.93 4.24 -19.91
C GLU A 267 24.81 5.28 -20.09
N ASP A 268 23.55 4.83 -20.16
CA ASP A 268 22.36 5.68 -20.16
C ASP A 268 22.11 6.28 -18.77
N TRP A 269 22.37 7.58 -18.66
CA TRP A 269 22.02 8.38 -17.50
C TRP A 269 20.73 9.16 -17.76
N LYS A 270 19.85 9.22 -16.76
CA LYS A 270 18.71 10.15 -16.74
C LYS A 270 19.04 11.30 -15.78
N PRO A 271 18.62 12.54 -16.09
CA PRO A 271 18.76 13.63 -15.13
C PRO A 271 18.01 13.27 -13.84
N LEU A 272 18.60 13.62 -12.69
CA LEU A 272 17.92 13.53 -11.42
C LEU A 272 16.68 14.45 -11.43
N PRO A 273 15.62 14.10 -10.68
CA PRO A 273 14.52 15.02 -10.47
C PRO A 273 15.04 16.32 -9.86
N LEU A 274 14.35 17.43 -10.15
CA LEU A 274 14.66 18.72 -9.58
C LEU A 274 14.55 18.64 -8.04
N LEU A 275 15.64 18.95 -7.34
CA LEU A 275 15.69 18.87 -5.87
C LEU A 275 15.44 20.25 -5.27
N GLY A 276 14.52 20.33 -4.30
CA GLY A 276 14.28 21.53 -3.51
C GLY A 276 14.19 21.23 -2.03
N LEU A 277 14.07 22.29 -1.22
CA LEU A 277 13.84 22.19 0.22
C LEU A 277 12.60 22.99 0.60
N ALA A 278 11.86 22.55 1.60
CA ALA A 278 10.86 23.40 2.25
C ALA A 278 11.56 24.52 3.03
N ALA A 279 11.00 25.72 2.97
CA ALA A 279 11.43 26.84 3.81
C ALA A 279 11.30 26.45 5.29
N ALA A 280 12.29 26.85 6.09
CA ALA A 280 12.23 26.61 7.52
C ALA A 280 11.09 27.40 8.16
N SER A 281 10.56 26.92 9.29
CA SER A 281 9.57 27.66 10.08
C SER A 281 10.17 28.86 10.82
N GLN A 282 11.49 29.04 10.77
CA GLN A 282 12.17 30.19 11.35
C GLN A 282 12.02 31.40 10.42
N GLU A 283 11.67 32.54 11.00
CA GLU A 283 11.43 33.81 10.29
C GLU A 283 12.68 34.69 10.20
N ASP A 284 13.82 34.22 10.72
CA ASP A 284 15.09 34.93 10.64
C ASP A 284 15.67 34.86 9.23
N PRO A 285 16.20 35.98 8.68
CA PRO A 285 16.92 35.94 7.42
C PRO A 285 18.11 34.98 7.49
N LEU A 286 18.35 34.26 6.39
CA LEU A 286 19.52 33.35 6.28
C LEU A 286 20.82 34.13 6.52
N SER A 287 21.65 33.61 7.41
CA SER A 287 23.01 34.10 7.59
C SER A 287 23.88 33.83 6.36
N SER A 288 24.96 34.58 6.19
CA SER A 288 25.91 34.37 5.07
C SER A 288 26.46 32.94 5.03
N ARG A 289 26.68 32.32 6.21
CA ARG A 289 27.15 30.95 6.33
C ARG A 289 26.11 29.94 5.84
N GLU A 290 24.84 30.16 6.14
CA GLU A 290 23.75 29.29 5.67
C GLU A 290 23.57 29.40 4.16
N VAL A 291 23.60 30.62 3.62
CA VAL A 291 23.55 30.85 2.17
C VAL A 291 24.70 30.14 1.46
N GLU A 292 25.93 30.24 1.97
CA GLU A 292 27.10 29.54 1.41
C GLU A 292 26.89 28.01 1.40
N ARG A 293 26.40 27.45 2.51
CA ARG A 293 26.20 26.00 2.64
C ARG A 293 25.07 25.48 1.76
N LEU A 294 23.96 26.22 1.66
CA LEU A 294 22.81 25.84 0.85
C LEU A 294 23.11 25.91 -0.65
N ARG A 295 23.90 26.90 -1.10
CA ARG A 295 24.28 27.02 -2.52
C ARG A 295 25.09 25.82 -3.03
N VAL A 296 25.90 25.19 -2.17
CA VAL A 296 26.68 23.98 -2.52
C VAL A 296 25.78 22.78 -2.87
N LEU A 297 24.54 22.76 -2.40
CA LEU A 297 23.58 21.69 -2.67
C LEU A 297 22.97 21.77 -4.09
N HIS A 298 23.17 22.88 -4.82
CA HIS A 298 22.60 23.11 -6.16
C HIS A 298 21.08 22.83 -6.24
N LEU A 299 20.34 23.33 -5.26
CA LEU A 299 18.88 23.20 -5.21
C LEU A 299 18.24 23.94 -6.38
N HIS A 300 17.19 23.35 -6.95
CA HIS A 300 16.37 23.96 -7.98
C HIS A 300 15.45 25.04 -7.40
N HIS A 301 14.88 24.82 -6.23
CA HIS A 301 13.85 25.70 -5.67
C HIS A 301 13.81 25.65 -4.13
N LEU A 302 13.20 26.67 -3.54
CA LEU A 302 12.75 26.69 -2.15
C LEU A 302 11.22 26.58 -2.12
N ARG A 303 10.63 25.65 -1.37
CA ARG A 303 9.19 25.49 -1.28
C ARG A 303 8.62 26.34 -0.16
N ALA A 304 7.67 27.22 -0.48
CA ALA A 304 6.87 27.95 0.51
C ALA A 304 5.55 27.19 0.75
N GLU A 305 5.29 26.82 2.00
CA GLU A 305 4.02 26.23 2.42
C GLU A 305 3.12 27.32 2.98
N LEU A 306 2.01 27.58 2.29
CA LEU A 306 1.07 28.66 2.57
C LEU A 306 -0.32 28.08 2.86
N PHE A 307 -0.70 28.06 4.12
CA PHE A 307 -2.08 27.77 4.51
C PHE A 307 -2.89 29.07 4.44
N LEU A 308 -3.73 29.22 3.42
CA LEU A 308 -4.38 30.50 3.10
C LEU A 308 -5.43 30.95 4.12
N ALA A 309 -5.85 30.04 5.02
CA ALA A 309 -6.67 30.37 6.18
C ALA A 309 -5.88 31.03 7.32
N GLU A 310 -4.55 30.93 7.33
CA GLU A 310 -3.71 31.52 8.37
C GLU A 310 -3.37 32.97 8.04
N ALA A 311 -3.61 33.89 8.97
CA ALA A 311 -3.27 35.31 8.80
C ALA A 311 -1.78 35.58 8.50
N ALA A 312 -0.89 34.64 8.84
CA ALA A 312 0.56 34.75 8.66
C ALA A 312 1.05 34.37 7.25
N TYR A 313 0.21 33.81 6.36
CA TYR A 313 0.68 33.36 5.04
C TYR A 313 1.35 34.48 4.21
N PRO A 314 0.91 35.76 4.22
CA PRO A 314 1.57 36.81 3.43
C PRO A 314 3.01 37.06 3.88
N ASP A 315 3.26 37.02 5.20
CA ASP A 315 4.60 37.22 5.76
C ASP A 315 5.50 36.02 5.44
N ARG A 316 4.97 34.79 5.51
CA ARG A 316 5.70 33.58 5.07
C ARG A 316 6.10 33.66 3.60
N LEU A 317 5.22 34.16 2.73
CA LEU A 317 5.51 34.35 1.31
C LEU A 317 6.63 35.38 1.11
N ARG A 318 6.54 36.54 1.75
CA ARG A 318 7.59 37.58 1.69
C ARG A 318 8.93 37.05 2.18
N HIS A 319 8.92 36.37 3.32
CA HIS A 319 10.12 35.79 3.93
C HIS A 319 10.79 34.76 3.02
N THR A 320 10.01 33.78 2.53
CA THR A 320 10.51 32.73 1.64
C THR A 320 11.03 33.32 0.33
N THR A 321 10.40 34.38 -0.17
CA THR A 321 10.86 35.10 -1.36
C THR A 321 12.22 35.75 -1.17
N ALA A 322 12.44 36.40 -0.04
CA ALA A 322 13.73 36.99 0.29
C ALA A 322 14.83 35.92 0.43
N GLN A 323 14.53 34.79 1.08
CA GLN A 323 15.47 33.66 1.20
C GLN A 323 15.81 33.05 -0.16
N ALA A 324 14.81 32.79 -1.01
CA ALA A 324 15.01 32.25 -2.35
C ALA A 324 15.84 33.20 -3.23
N ALA A 325 15.60 34.51 -3.13
CA ALA A 325 16.40 35.54 -3.79
C ALA A 325 17.87 35.54 -3.30
N ALA A 326 18.09 35.40 -1.98
CA ALA A 326 19.44 35.27 -1.41
C ALA A 326 20.16 34.01 -1.92
N LEU A 327 19.45 32.92 -2.15
CA LEU A 327 19.99 31.68 -2.70
C LEU A 327 20.15 31.72 -4.24
N GLY A 328 19.43 32.61 -4.93
CA GLY A 328 19.42 32.73 -6.39
C GLY A 328 18.52 31.71 -7.08
N ILE A 329 17.54 31.16 -6.37
CA ILE A 329 16.66 30.08 -6.84
C ILE A 329 15.19 30.53 -6.86
N PRO A 330 14.33 29.95 -7.71
CA PRO A 330 12.88 30.18 -7.68
C PRO A 330 12.20 29.52 -6.46
N ILE A 331 10.90 29.80 -6.33
CA ILE A 331 10.03 29.26 -5.29
C ILE A 331 9.02 28.26 -5.88
N GLU A 332 8.79 27.15 -5.18
CA GLU A 332 7.60 26.32 -5.37
C GLU A 332 6.55 26.72 -4.34
N LEU A 333 5.32 26.99 -4.76
CA LEU A 333 4.25 27.39 -3.85
C LEU A 333 3.33 26.20 -3.56
N ALA A 334 3.32 25.75 -2.30
CA ALA A 334 2.44 24.72 -1.79
C ALA A 334 1.31 25.35 -0.98
N LEU A 335 0.09 25.29 -1.52
CA LEU A 335 -1.08 25.99 -1.01
C LEU A 335 -2.02 25.03 -0.29
N GLY A 336 -2.27 25.29 0.99
CA GLY A 336 -3.37 24.72 1.75
C GLY A 336 -4.59 25.61 1.66
N VAL A 337 -5.65 25.14 1.00
CA VAL A 337 -6.85 25.93 0.70
C VAL A 337 -8.08 25.34 1.41
N THR A 338 -8.91 26.19 2.01
CA THR A 338 -10.19 25.78 2.58
C THR A 338 -11.21 25.69 1.46
N ILE A 339 -11.83 24.51 1.28
CA ILE A 339 -12.72 24.21 0.15
C ILE A 339 -13.85 25.25 0.03
N ASP A 340 -14.54 25.54 1.12
CA ASP A 340 -15.72 26.43 1.14
C ASP A 340 -15.40 27.90 0.81
N SER A 341 -14.13 28.31 0.93
CA SER A 341 -13.67 29.69 0.68
C SER A 341 -12.53 29.77 -0.33
N ALA A 342 -12.38 28.75 -1.18
CA ALA A 342 -11.23 28.60 -2.07
C ALA A 342 -11.07 29.79 -3.04
N GLU A 343 -12.15 30.25 -3.68
CA GLU A 343 -12.07 31.37 -4.64
C GLU A 343 -11.63 32.68 -3.97
N GLU A 344 -12.14 32.98 -2.77
CA GLU A 344 -11.77 34.18 -2.00
C GLU A 344 -10.30 34.13 -1.56
N GLN A 345 -9.88 33.00 -0.99
CA GLN A 345 -8.50 32.80 -0.53
C GLN A 345 -7.48 32.91 -1.67
N LEU A 346 -7.80 32.35 -2.84
CA LEU A 346 -6.94 32.42 -4.02
C LEU A 346 -6.88 33.84 -4.61
N ALA A 347 -8.00 34.58 -4.60
CA ALA A 347 -8.03 35.98 -5.03
C ALA A 347 -7.25 36.90 -4.06
N ASP A 348 -7.29 36.63 -2.75
CA ASP A 348 -6.44 37.31 -1.77
C ASP A 348 -4.96 37.04 -2.04
N LEU A 349 -4.59 35.78 -2.27
CA LEU A 349 -3.23 35.39 -2.61
C LEU A 349 -2.72 36.11 -3.88
N GLN A 350 -3.56 36.22 -4.92
CA GLN A 350 -3.22 36.95 -6.15
C GLN A 350 -2.77 38.39 -5.86
N ARG A 351 -3.49 39.11 -4.99
CA ARG A 351 -3.11 40.47 -4.59
C ARG A 351 -1.76 40.50 -3.87
N VAL A 352 -1.49 39.55 -2.98
CA VAL A 352 -0.19 39.46 -2.29
C VAL A 352 0.94 39.13 -3.28
N LEU A 353 0.70 38.28 -4.28
CA LEU A 353 1.68 37.95 -5.32
C LEU A 353 2.03 39.17 -6.19
N GLU A 354 1.06 40.03 -6.48
CA GLU A 354 1.26 41.31 -7.17
C GLU A 354 2.07 42.32 -6.34
N GLU A 355 2.09 42.19 -5.01
CA GLU A 355 2.93 43.02 -4.16
C GLU A 355 4.35 42.47 -3.98
N VAL A 356 4.49 41.14 -3.87
CA VAL A 356 5.77 40.48 -3.51
C VAL A 356 6.60 40.16 -4.75
N HIS A 357 5.95 39.91 -5.89
CA HIS A 357 6.58 39.48 -7.14
C HIS A 357 7.60 38.32 -7.00
N PRO A 358 7.22 37.19 -6.38
CA PRO A 358 8.10 36.04 -6.26
C PRO A 358 8.42 35.41 -7.61
N ARG A 359 9.63 34.86 -7.76
CA ARG A 359 10.01 34.04 -8.92
C ARG A 359 9.49 32.62 -8.72
N VAL A 360 8.25 32.35 -9.11
CA VAL A 360 7.60 31.03 -8.95
C VAL A 360 7.99 30.09 -10.09
N CYS A 361 8.33 28.82 -9.79
CA CYS A 361 8.60 27.77 -10.78
C CYS A 361 7.53 26.67 -10.84
N SER A 362 6.79 26.45 -9.75
CA SER A 362 5.77 25.40 -9.66
C SER A 362 4.74 25.74 -8.58
N TRP A 363 3.55 25.15 -8.71
CA TRP A 363 2.42 25.30 -7.81
C TRP A 363 1.92 23.91 -7.41
N LEU A 364 1.65 23.73 -6.12
CA LEU A 364 0.92 22.60 -5.54
C LEU A 364 -0.27 23.19 -4.79
N ALA A 365 -1.48 22.69 -5.03
CA ALA A 365 -2.68 23.16 -4.34
C ALA A 365 -3.46 21.96 -3.80
N PHE A 366 -3.77 21.98 -2.51
CA PHE A 366 -4.43 20.88 -1.80
C PHE A 366 -5.33 21.40 -0.66
N PRO A 367 -6.26 20.57 -0.16
CA PRO A 367 -7.11 20.94 0.96
C PRO A 367 -6.31 21.24 2.22
N ALA A 368 -6.62 22.35 2.90
CA ALA A 368 -6.01 22.70 4.19
C ALA A 368 -6.36 21.67 5.28
N CYS A 369 -7.52 21.03 5.16
CA CYS A 369 -7.93 19.87 5.94
C CYS A 369 -8.56 18.87 4.99
N GLU A 370 -8.10 17.63 5.00
CA GLU A 370 -8.67 16.55 4.20
C GLU A 370 -9.57 15.69 5.09
N PRO A 371 -10.91 15.83 5.01
CA PRO A 371 -11.78 14.88 5.64
C PRO A 371 -11.66 13.54 4.90
N TYR A 372 -11.24 12.48 5.60
CA TYR A 372 -11.26 11.09 5.11
C TYR A 372 -12.71 10.55 4.97
N ALA A 373 -13.62 11.33 4.39
CA ALA A 373 -15.04 11.04 4.29
C ALA A 373 -15.47 10.53 2.89
N GLY A 374 -14.52 10.29 1.99
CA GLY A 374 -14.77 9.95 0.59
C GLY A 374 -15.03 11.18 -0.27
N GLY A 375 -14.32 11.30 -1.40
CA GLY A 375 -14.31 12.47 -2.30
C GLY A 375 -12.90 12.72 -2.84
N ASN A 376 -12.76 13.60 -3.85
CA ASN A 376 -11.46 14.09 -4.32
C ASN A 376 -11.37 15.61 -4.13
N PRO A 377 -11.35 16.12 -2.89
CA PRO A 377 -11.31 17.56 -2.60
C PRO A 377 -10.08 18.25 -3.21
N SER A 378 -9.04 17.49 -3.51
CA SER A 378 -7.86 17.95 -4.26
C SER A 378 -8.20 18.37 -5.70
N GLU A 379 -9.19 17.74 -6.36
CA GLU A 379 -9.59 18.11 -7.72
C GLU A 379 -10.31 19.46 -7.77
N GLU A 380 -11.22 19.72 -6.82
CA GLU A 380 -11.95 20.99 -6.73
C GLU A 380 -10.98 22.16 -6.50
N ILE A 381 -10.03 21.98 -5.57
CA ILE A 381 -9.01 22.98 -5.28
C ILE A 381 -8.06 23.17 -6.46
N ALA A 382 -7.61 22.10 -7.11
CA ALA A 382 -6.76 22.21 -8.30
C ALA A 382 -7.45 22.98 -9.43
N ARG A 383 -8.76 22.74 -9.66
CA ARG A 383 -9.56 23.48 -10.64
C ARG A 383 -9.70 24.96 -10.27
N ALA A 384 -9.96 25.28 -9.00
CA ALA A 384 -10.05 26.65 -8.52
C ALA A 384 -8.71 27.39 -8.66
N ALA A 385 -7.60 26.76 -8.26
CA ALA A 385 -6.27 27.30 -8.38
C ALA A 385 -5.92 27.58 -9.86
N TRP A 386 -6.16 26.63 -10.76
CA TRP A 386 -5.90 26.78 -12.21
C TRP A 386 -6.68 27.93 -12.86
N LYS A 387 -7.85 28.28 -12.32
CA LYS A 387 -8.68 29.37 -12.85
C LYS A 387 -8.19 30.75 -12.43
N ILE A 388 -7.55 30.86 -11.26
CA ILE A 388 -7.27 32.15 -10.59
C ILE A 388 -5.78 32.52 -10.67
N LEU A 389 -4.89 31.54 -10.51
CA LEU A 389 -3.43 31.69 -10.51
C LEU A 389 -2.85 31.35 -11.89
#